data_AF-A0ABC8KC48-F1
#
_entry.id   AF-A0ABC8KC48-F1
#
_cell.length_a   1.000
_cell.length_b   1.000
_cell.length_c   1.000
_cell.angle_alpha   90.00
_cell.angle_beta   90.00
_cell.angle_gamma   90.00
#
_symmetry.space_group_name_H-M   'P 1'
#
loop_
_entity.id
_entity.type
_entity.pdbx_description
1 polymer ?
#
loop_
_entity_poly.entity_id
_entity_poly.type
_entity_poly.pdbx_seq_one_letter_code
_entity_poly.pdbx_strand_id
1 'polypeptide(L)'
;MKDLLKVTVTEAERISHDTYFFISTILRNVGENPGLRKCVEAYAVVNVTLTKAVSLFNNGRYAEIFSFMVDVSSAVGTCKTNFNVPGYNINPIIEKNRETNVLAAMEKSLVI
;
A
#
# COMPACT_ATOMS: atom_id res chain seq x y z
N MET A 1 -8.49 21.42 -2.03
CA MET A 1 -8.16 20.14 -2.72
C MET A 1 -6.68 19.81 -2.61
N LYS A 2 -5.75 20.71 -2.97
CA LYS A 2 -4.30 20.44 -2.87
C LYS A 2 -3.83 20.07 -1.45
N ASP A 3 -4.31 20.75 -0.41
CA ASP A 3 -3.94 20.41 0.98
C ASP A 3 -4.46 19.04 1.39
N LEU A 4 -5.67 18.68 0.96
CA LEU A 4 -6.25 17.37 1.21
C LEU A 4 -5.46 16.28 0.47
N LEU A 5 -5.11 16.51 -0.80
CA LEU A 5 -4.26 15.59 -1.58
C LEU A 5 -2.87 15.42 -0.95
N LYS A 6 -2.29 16.50 -0.40
CA LYS A 6 -1.03 16.45 0.35
C LYS A 6 -1.15 15.53 1.56
N VAL A 7 -2.19 15.71 2.36
CA VAL A 7 -2.43 14.91 3.57
C VAL A 7 -2.63 13.44 3.18
N THR A 8 -3.44 13.16 2.15
CA THR A 8 -3.72 11.77 1.75
C THR A 8 -2.47 11.07 1.20
N VAL A 9 -1.70 11.71 0.31
CA VAL A 9 -0.51 11.08 -0.29
C VAL A 9 0.60 10.84 0.73
N THR A 10 0.78 11.75 1.69
CA THR A 10 1.73 11.56 2.80
C THR A 10 1.27 10.45 3.74
N GLU A 11 -0.01 10.37 4.06
CA GLU A 11 -0.54 9.33 4.94
C GLU A 11 -0.51 7.96 4.27
N ALA A 12 -0.77 7.88 2.97
CA ALA A 12 -0.64 6.66 2.19
C ALA A 12 0.81 6.17 2.15
N GLU A 13 1.79 7.06 1.92
CA GLU A 13 3.20 6.71 2.01
C GLU A 13 3.55 6.11 3.39
N ARG A 14 3.14 6.79 4.47
CA ARG A 14 3.38 6.32 5.84
C ARG A 14 2.78 4.93 6.09
N ILE A 15 1.50 4.74 5.74
CA ILE A 15 0.80 3.46 5.91
C ILE A 15 1.45 2.35 5.07
N SER A 16 1.95 2.67 3.88
CA SER A 16 2.62 1.70 3.03
C SER A 16 3.96 1.23 3.61
N HIS A 17 4.74 2.15 4.18
CA HIS A 17 5.97 1.82 4.91
C HIS A 17 5.67 0.93 6.12
N ASP A 18 4.70 1.33 6.95
CA ASP A 18 4.31 0.59 8.16
C ASP A 18 3.83 -0.82 7.80
N THR A 19 3.03 -0.94 6.73
CA THR A 19 2.50 -2.23 6.28
C THR A 19 3.59 -3.11 5.69
N TYR A 20 4.47 -2.57 4.85
CA TYR A 20 5.61 -3.31 4.29
C TYR A 20 6.51 -3.84 5.41
N PHE A 21 6.85 -3.00 6.40
CA PHE A 21 7.64 -3.39 7.55
C PHE A 21 6.96 -4.47 8.38
N PHE A 22 5.65 -4.33 8.63
CA PHE A 22 4.85 -5.29 9.38
C PHE A 22 4.84 -6.68 8.72
N ILE A 23 4.51 -6.77 7.43
CA ILE A 23 4.44 -8.04 6.70
C ILE A 23 5.84 -8.68 6.61
N SER A 24 6.87 -7.88 6.35
CA SER A 24 8.27 -8.35 6.33
C SER A 24 8.71 -8.91 7.68
N THR A 25 8.30 -8.27 8.77
CA THR A 25 8.59 -8.73 10.13
C THR A 25 7.89 -10.05 10.42
N ILE A 26 6.62 -10.20 10.01
CA ILE A 26 5.90 -11.47 10.14
C ILE A 26 6.64 -12.56 9.38
N LEU A 27 6.95 -12.35 8.09
CA LEU A 27 7.65 -13.34 7.26
C LEU A 27 8.97 -13.77 7.89
N ARG A 28 9.75 -12.82 8.41
CA ARG A 28 11.01 -13.12 9.10
C ARG A 28 10.80 -13.99 10.35
N ASN A 29 9.74 -13.74 11.11
CA ASN A 29 9.50 -14.44 12.37
C ASN A 29 8.88 -15.83 12.17
N VAL A 30 8.02 -16.00 11.16
CA VAL A 30 7.32 -17.28 10.91
C VAL A 30 8.07 -18.19 9.93
N GLY A 31 9.03 -17.64 9.19
CA GLY A 31 9.75 -18.35 8.14
C GLY A 31 9.01 -18.36 6.81
N GLU A 32 9.52 -19.15 5.87
CA GLU A 32 9.04 -19.16 4.49
C GLU A 32 7.56 -19.49 4.37
N ASN A 33 6.79 -18.52 3.86
CA ASN A 33 5.38 -18.64 3.58
C ASN A 33 5.11 -17.97 2.22
N PRO A 34 4.74 -18.72 1.17
CA PRO A 34 4.55 -18.17 -0.18
C PRO A 34 3.52 -17.04 -0.26
N GLY A 35 2.48 -17.09 0.58
CA GLY A 35 1.47 -16.04 0.67
C GLY A 35 2.04 -14.75 1.25
N LEU A 36 2.76 -14.85 2.37
CA LEU A 36 3.45 -13.70 2.98
C LEU A 36 4.52 -13.12 2.05
N ARG A 37 5.31 -13.96 1.37
CA ARG A 37 6.33 -13.49 0.42
C ARG A 37 5.71 -12.68 -0.72
N LYS A 38 4.63 -13.17 -1.33
CA LYS A 38 3.89 -12.39 -2.33
C LYS A 38 3.37 -11.06 -1.79
N CYS A 39 2.92 -11.04 -0.54
CA CYS A 39 2.49 -9.80 0.11
C CYS A 39 3.66 -8.84 0.38
N VAL A 40 4.83 -9.33 0.78
CA VAL A 40 6.05 -8.50 0.91
C VAL A 40 6.43 -7.88 -0.43
N GLU A 41 6.45 -8.69 -1.50
CA GLU A 41 6.76 -8.23 -2.86
C GLU A 41 5.74 -7.18 -3.34
N ALA A 42 4.44 -7.43 -3.12
CA ALA A 42 3.38 -6.49 -3.44
C ALA A 42 3.56 -5.16 -2.70
N TYR A 43 3.80 -5.20 -1.39
CA TYR A 43 3.95 -3.98 -0.59
C TYR A 43 5.29 -3.27 -0.83
N ALA A 44 6.32 -3.95 -1.33
CA ALA A 44 7.52 -3.29 -1.83
C ALA A 44 7.19 -2.40 -3.04
N VAL A 45 6.36 -2.89 -3.97
CA VAL A 45 5.88 -2.10 -5.11
C VAL A 45 5.01 -0.93 -4.63
N VAL A 46 4.03 -1.19 -3.76
CA VAL A 46 3.16 -0.15 -3.20
C VAL A 46 3.98 0.96 -2.55
N ASN A 47 4.98 0.59 -1.74
CA ASN A 47 5.84 1.54 -1.03
C ASN A 47 6.61 2.43 -2.00
N VAL A 48 7.29 1.83 -2.99
CA VAL A 48 8.01 2.59 -4.02
C VAL A 48 7.08 3.51 -4.80
N THR A 49 5.89 3.04 -5.15
CA THR A 49 4.91 3.82 -5.91
C THR A 49 4.40 5.02 -5.11
N LEU A 50 4.11 4.87 -3.82
CA LEU A 50 3.62 5.96 -2.97
C LEU A 50 4.70 6.98 -2.64
N THR A 51 5.95 6.56 -2.41
CA THR A 51 7.07 7.51 -2.32
C THR A 51 7.25 8.32 -3.60
N LYS A 52 7.07 7.71 -4.78
CA LYS A 52 7.07 8.46 -6.05
C LYS A 52 5.87 9.40 -6.17
N ALA A 53 4.69 9.01 -5.68
CA ALA A 53 3.50 9.87 -5.67
C ALA A 53 3.72 11.14 -4.82
N VAL A 54 4.36 11.02 -3.66
CA VAL A 54 4.78 12.18 -2.85
C VAL A 54 5.75 13.09 -3.61
N SER A 55 6.73 12.51 -4.31
CA SER A 55 7.65 13.27 -5.16
C SER A 55 6.91 14.02 -6.28
N LEU A 56 5.97 13.38 -6.97
CA LEU A 56 5.14 14.02 -8.00
C LEU A 56 4.31 15.16 -7.43
N PHE A 57 3.70 14.96 -6.25
CA PHE A 57 2.94 16.01 -5.57
C PHE A 57 3.81 17.25 -5.30
N ASN A 58 5.00 17.05 -4.74
CA ASN A 58 5.94 18.14 -4.43
C ASN A 58 6.43 18.88 -5.69
N ASN A 59 6.46 18.20 -6.84
CA ASN A 59 6.82 18.79 -8.13
C ASN A 59 5.61 19.34 -8.91
N GLY A 60 4.41 19.35 -8.33
CA GLY A 60 3.19 19.87 -8.98
C GLY A 60 2.63 18.97 -10.09
N ARG A 61 3.11 17.73 -10.23
CA ARG A 61 2.73 16.77 -11.28
C ARG A 61 1.52 15.92 -10.86
N TYR A 62 0.41 16.57 -10.51
CA TYR A 62 -0.73 15.92 -9.88
C TYR A 62 -1.44 14.88 -10.75
N ALA A 63 -1.59 15.14 -12.06
CA ALA A 63 -2.27 14.23 -12.97
C ALA A 63 -1.62 12.83 -13.04
N GLU A 64 -0.32 12.75 -12.78
CA GLU A 64 0.44 11.50 -12.81
C GLU A 64 0.26 10.67 -11.54
N ILE A 65 -0.24 11.26 -10.45
CA ILE A 65 -0.58 10.53 -9.23
C ILE A 65 -1.73 9.55 -9.50
N PHE A 66 -2.63 9.89 -10.43
CA PHE A 66 -3.77 9.05 -10.77
C PHE A 66 -3.36 7.65 -11.27
N SER A 67 -2.38 7.57 -12.19
CA SER A 67 -1.92 6.29 -12.72
C SER A 67 -1.24 5.45 -11.65
N PHE A 68 -0.47 6.06 -10.75
CA PHE A 68 0.14 5.37 -9.63
C PHE A 68 -0.87 4.78 -8.66
N MET A 69 -2.03 5.43 -8.45
CA MET A 69 -3.08 4.83 -7.62
C MET A 69 -3.74 3.62 -8.27
N VAL A 70 -3.73 3.51 -9.61
CA VAL A 70 -4.13 2.28 -10.31
C VAL A 70 -3.10 1.17 -10.04
N ASP A 71 -1.82 1.49 -10.14
CA ASP A 71 -0.73 0.55 -9.87
C ASP A 71 -0.73 0.07 -8.41
N VAL A 72 -0.99 0.96 -7.44
CA VAL A 72 -1.15 0.61 -6.03
C VAL A 72 -2.28 -0.40 -5.84
N SER A 73 -3.46 -0.13 -6.40
CA SER A 73 -4.62 -1.05 -6.28
C SER A 73 -4.31 -2.42 -6.91
N SER A 74 -3.64 -2.42 -8.05
CA SER A 74 -3.22 -3.64 -8.75
C SER A 74 -2.22 -4.46 -7.92
N ALA A 75 -1.18 -3.80 -7.39
CA ALA A 75 -0.17 -4.42 -6.54
C ALA A 75 -0.79 -5.03 -5.28
N VAL A 76 -1.65 -4.28 -4.56
CA VAL A 76 -2.39 -4.80 -3.40
C VAL A 76 -3.23 -6.03 -3.78
N GLY A 77 -3.85 -6.01 -4.97
CA GLY A 77 -4.61 -7.15 -5.50
C GLY A 77 -3.82 -8.45 -5.66
N THR A 78 -2.48 -8.39 -5.76
CA THR A 78 -1.61 -9.57 -5.81
C THR A 78 -1.33 -10.18 -4.43
N CYS A 79 -1.42 -9.39 -3.36
CA CYS A 79 -1.35 -9.84 -1.99
C CYS A 79 -2.68 -10.49 -1.57
N LYS A 80 -2.87 -11.76 -1.96
CA LYS A 80 -4.04 -12.55 -1.55
C LYS A 80 -3.97 -12.86 -0.06
N THR A 81 -5.11 -12.92 0.62
CA THR A 81 -5.19 -13.12 2.08
C THR A 81 -5.88 -14.43 2.46
N ASN A 82 -6.04 -15.36 1.50
CA ASN A 82 -6.66 -16.68 1.66
C ASN A 82 -5.73 -17.71 2.31
N PHE A 83 -4.81 -17.27 3.17
CA PHE A 83 -3.85 -18.10 3.88
C PHE A 83 -3.79 -17.72 5.36
N ASN A 84 -3.36 -18.67 6.19
CA ASN A 84 -3.22 -18.46 7.63
C ASN A 84 -1.89 -17.78 7.96
N VAL A 85 -1.94 -16.82 8.89
CA VAL A 85 -0.76 -16.18 9.46
C VAL A 85 -0.56 -16.72 10.88
N PRO A 86 0.54 -17.43 11.17
CA PRO A 86 0.80 -17.94 12.51
C PRO A 86 0.72 -16.85 13.57
N GLY A 87 0.04 -17.15 14.69
CA GLY A 87 -0.20 -16.20 15.77
C GLY A 87 -1.42 -15.30 15.60
N TYR A 88 -2.17 -15.42 14.50
CA TYR A 88 -3.37 -14.62 14.25
C TYR A 88 -4.58 -15.50 13.94
N ASN A 89 -5.73 -15.21 14.58
CA ASN A 89 -7.01 -15.87 14.28
C ASN A 89 -7.60 -15.43 12.95
N ILE A 90 -7.31 -14.19 12.53
CA ILE A 90 -7.73 -13.59 11.26
C ILE A 90 -6.47 -13.04 10.61
N ASN A 91 -6.30 -13.26 9.30
CA ASN A 91 -5.14 -12.75 8.58
C ASN A 91 -5.10 -11.21 8.70
N PRO A 92 -4.10 -10.62 9.40
CA PRO A 92 -4.05 -9.18 9.68
C PRO A 92 -3.87 -8.34 8.41
N ILE A 93 -3.43 -8.97 7.31
CA ILE A 93 -3.19 -8.29 6.03
C ILE A 93 -4.50 -7.93 5.32
N ILE A 94 -5.63 -8.56 5.69
CA ILE A 94 -6.95 -8.21 5.15
C ILE A 94 -7.25 -6.73 5.37
N GLU A 95 -7.09 -6.26 6.59
CA GLU A 95 -7.39 -4.86 6.92
C GLU A 95 -6.37 -3.91 6.30
N LYS A 96 -5.10 -4.31 6.22
CA LYS A 96 -4.06 -3.51 5.56
C LYS A 96 -4.31 -3.34 4.06
N ASN A 97 -4.72 -4.39 3.37
CA ASN A 97 -5.13 -4.30 1.98
C ASN A 97 -6.35 -3.39 1.80
N ARG A 98 -7.30 -3.43 2.75
CA ARG A 98 -8.49 -2.58 2.74
C ARG A 98 -8.12 -1.10 2.90
N GLU A 99 -7.34 -0.78 3.93
CA GLU A 99 -6.85 0.58 4.23
C GLU A 99 -6.11 1.18 3.00
N THR A 100 -5.16 0.43 2.41
CA THR A 100 -4.41 0.90 1.25
C THR A 100 -5.30 1.17 0.03
N ASN A 101 -6.28 0.30 -0.25
CA ASN A 101 -7.19 0.49 -1.38
C ASN A 101 -8.14 1.69 -1.18
N VAL A 102 -8.60 1.92 0.06
CA VAL A 102 -9.41 3.10 0.38
C VAL A 102 -8.62 4.38 0.12
N LEU A 103 -7.36 4.45 0.56
CA LEU A 103 -6.49 5.60 0.32
C LEU A 103 -6.26 5.83 -1.18
N ALA A 104 -5.96 4.77 -1.93
CA ALA A 104 -5.81 4.87 -3.38
C ALA A 104 -7.08 5.38 -4.09
N ALA A 105 -8.26 4.97 -3.62
CA ALA A 105 -9.53 5.46 -4.15
C ALA A 105 -9.81 6.92 -3.80
N MET A 106 -9.49 7.34 -2.56
CA MET A 106 -9.59 8.74 -2.14
C MET A 106 -8.67 9.63 -2.98
N GLU A 107 -7.41 9.24 -3.15
CA GLU A 107 -6.44 9.99 -3.96
C GLU A 107 -6.87 10.10 -5.42
N LYS A 108 -7.37 9.01 -6.03
CA LYS A 108 -7.96 9.08 -7.39
C LYS A 108 -9.04 10.13 -7.48
N SER A 109 -9.92 10.22 -6.48
CA SER A 109 -11.05 11.15 -6.47
C SER A 109 -10.64 12.62 -6.27
N LEU A 110 -9.45 12.86 -5.70
CA LEU A 110 -8.91 14.20 -5.44
C LEU A 110 -8.05 14.75 -6.58
N VAL A 111 -7.64 13.89 -7.51
CA VAL A 111 -6.83 14.22 -8.69
C VAL A 111 -7.69 14.51 -9.92
N ILE A 112 -8.97 14.10 -9.92
CA ILE A 112 -9.97 14.37 -10.97
C ILE A 112 -10.46 15.82 -10.90
#